data_AF-A0A3G6TAW6-F1
#
_entry.id   AF-A0A3G6TAW6-F1
#
_cell.length_a   1.000
_cell.length_b   1.000
_cell.length_c   1.000
_cell.angle_alpha   90.00
_cell.angle_beta   90.00
_cell.angle_gamma   90.00
#
_symmetry.space_group_name_H-M   'P 1'
#
loop_
_entity.id
_entity.type
_entity.pdbx_description
1 polymer ?
#
loop_
_entity_poly.entity_id
_entity_poly.type
_entity_poly.pdbx_seq_one_letter_code
_entity_poly.pdbx_strand_id
1 'polypeptide(L)'
;MKINLPGHWSDFINVFIKKYNEEIVYDIVHVFRTEEEIRERYDTYEFEDFLPDYIPVADDSGGQVAVISKNNRDTKVYLSSYGVLQKENLEILDRDLMHWMQIKFPFERKGNTISPIGIEEREQENTSWFQKISSFPAIIEFLKASISIPGLGLPENYASPEYIYYFQDGYHYNSAENKILTSDAPGEMKPGWIVLASNYFADPFFIDLNEDENDFPVYFAYHGQGKWTPLKIAESLSIFQKILQDIQDIRWNKAELIEYFDKNIDLETSLWKEVYANIAEEEEGEPEPVNNYELGPEVSLYITDIGPNKMKVIALLKKKFSLSGTEALEISKKPKILFRTGYSMWLEYDRKQLEELGAKVEFEALG
;
A
#
# COMPACT_ATOMS: atom_id res chain seq x y z
N MET A 1 -18.85 -19.36 5.51
CA MET A 1 -20.14 -19.45 4.77
C MET A 1 -19.80 -19.56 3.28
N LYS A 2 -20.60 -20.23 2.42
CA LYS A 2 -20.23 -20.33 1.00
C LYS A 2 -20.62 -19.04 0.28
N ILE A 3 -19.64 -18.33 -0.27
CA ILE A 3 -19.89 -17.11 -1.05
C ILE A 3 -20.38 -17.56 -2.42
N ASN A 4 -21.65 -17.29 -2.73
CA ASN A 4 -22.19 -17.57 -4.05
C ASN A 4 -21.71 -16.49 -5.03
N LEU A 5 -20.63 -16.79 -5.75
CA LEU A 5 -20.11 -15.91 -6.78
C LEU A 5 -21.10 -15.83 -7.96
N PRO A 6 -21.42 -14.61 -8.45
CA PRO A 6 -22.36 -14.44 -9.54
C PRO A 6 -21.71 -14.86 -10.87
N GLY A 7 -22.52 -15.30 -11.83
CA GLY A 7 -22.06 -15.81 -13.12
C GLY A 7 -21.25 -14.79 -13.91
N HIS A 8 -21.56 -13.49 -13.79
CA HIS A 8 -20.80 -12.43 -14.46
C HIS A 8 -19.36 -12.27 -13.92
N TRP A 9 -19.12 -12.62 -12.65
CA TRP A 9 -17.75 -12.76 -12.12
C TRP A 9 -17.05 -13.99 -12.70
N SER A 10 -17.72 -15.14 -12.72
CA SER A 10 -17.16 -16.37 -13.29
C SER A 10 -16.78 -16.21 -14.76
N ASP A 11 -17.61 -15.53 -15.54
CA ASP A 11 -17.32 -15.24 -16.95
C ASP A 11 -16.10 -14.31 -17.09
N PHE A 12 -16.04 -13.25 -16.28
CA PHE A 12 -14.91 -12.31 -16.22
C PHE A 12 -13.60 -13.03 -15.90
N ILE A 13 -13.55 -13.79 -14.81
CA ILE A 13 -12.29 -14.33 -14.31
C ILE A 13 -11.70 -15.39 -15.25
N ASN A 14 -12.55 -16.15 -15.93
CA ASN A 14 -12.16 -17.09 -16.97
C ASN A 14 -11.46 -16.41 -18.17
N VAL A 15 -11.80 -15.16 -18.46
CA VAL A 15 -11.12 -14.36 -19.49
C VAL A 15 -9.88 -13.68 -18.93
N PHE A 16 -9.96 -13.15 -17.71
CA PHE A 16 -8.85 -12.48 -17.04
C PHE A 16 -7.62 -13.37 -16.91
N ILE A 17 -7.78 -14.59 -16.36
CA ILE A 17 -6.67 -15.53 -16.13
C ILE A 17 -6.01 -15.99 -17.44
N LYS A 18 -6.71 -15.95 -18.57
CA LYS A 18 -6.12 -16.25 -19.90
C LYS A 18 -5.30 -15.10 -20.46
N LYS A 19 -5.57 -13.87 -20.01
CA LYS A 19 -4.99 -12.63 -20.54
C LYS A 19 -3.86 -12.11 -19.67
N TYR A 20 -3.92 -12.33 -18.35
CA TYR A 20 -2.96 -11.86 -17.37
C TYR A 20 -2.45 -13.05 -16.55
N ASN A 21 -1.13 -13.13 -16.39
CA ASN A 21 -0.48 -14.17 -15.58
C ASN A 21 -0.26 -13.73 -14.12
N GLU A 22 -0.35 -12.42 -13.87
CA GLU A 22 -0.12 -11.78 -12.58
C GLU A 22 -1.45 -11.31 -11.98
N GLU A 23 -1.49 -11.25 -10.64
CA GLU A 23 -2.67 -10.86 -9.84
C GLU A 23 -2.77 -9.34 -9.72
N ILE A 24 -1.60 -8.69 -9.64
CA ILE A 24 -1.46 -7.24 -9.74
C ILE A 24 -1.26 -6.89 -11.20
N VAL A 25 -2.19 -6.13 -11.75
CA VAL A 25 -2.14 -5.62 -13.12
C VAL A 25 -1.98 -4.11 -13.10
N TYR A 26 -1.19 -3.61 -14.05
CA TYR A 26 -0.94 -2.16 -14.19
C TYR A 26 -0.31 -1.51 -12.95
N ASP A 27 0.59 -2.24 -12.29
CA ASP A 27 1.38 -1.81 -11.12
C ASP A 27 0.58 -1.57 -9.82
N ILE A 28 -0.75 -1.42 -9.88
CA ILE A 28 -1.56 -1.00 -8.72
C ILE A 28 -2.86 -1.78 -8.50
N VAL A 29 -3.42 -2.45 -9.52
CA VAL A 29 -4.73 -3.10 -9.38
C VAL A 29 -4.56 -4.56 -9.05
N HIS A 30 -4.93 -4.96 -7.84
CA HIS A 30 -4.98 -6.36 -7.46
C HIS A 30 -6.37 -6.92 -7.77
N VAL A 31 -6.48 -7.85 -8.74
CA VAL A 31 -7.74 -8.52 -9.07
C VAL A 31 -7.81 -9.87 -8.36
N PHE A 32 -8.89 -10.12 -7.63
CA PHE A 32 -9.09 -11.39 -6.92
C PHE A 32 -9.53 -12.49 -7.87
N ARG A 33 -8.71 -13.53 -7.98
CA ARG A 33 -8.78 -14.60 -8.98
C ARG A 33 -9.50 -15.85 -8.49
N THR A 34 -9.53 -16.05 -7.18
CA THR A 34 -10.07 -17.26 -6.57
C THR A 34 -11.24 -16.96 -5.64
N GLU A 35 -12.07 -17.97 -5.37
CA GLU A 35 -13.11 -17.86 -4.34
C GLU A 35 -12.47 -17.66 -2.96
N GLU A 36 -11.28 -18.26 -2.75
CA GLU A 36 -10.47 -18.11 -1.54
C GLU A 36 -10.03 -16.67 -1.30
N GLU A 37 -9.45 -15.99 -2.28
CA GLU A 37 -9.03 -14.57 -2.16
C GLU A 37 -10.23 -13.65 -1.89
N ILE A 38 -11.34 -13.86 -2.61
CA ILE A 38 -12.57 -13.09 -2.37
C ILE A 38 -13.08 -13.34 -0.96
N ARG A 39 -13.06 -14.59 -0.51
CA ARG A 39 -13.51 -14.96 0.84
C ARG A 39 -12.63 -14.35 1.92
N GLU A 40 -11.32 -14.38 1.73
CA GLU A 40 -10.38 -13.71 2.63
C GLU A 40 -10.76 -12.24 2.79
N ARG A 41 -10.91 -11.48 1.69
CA ARG A 41 -11.29 -10.07 1.78
C ARG A 41 -12.71 -9.87 2.29
N TYR A 42 -13.63 -10.75 1.95
CA TYR A 42 -15.01 -10.67 2.42
C TYR A 42 -15.08 -10.83 3.94
N ASP A 43 -14.35 -11.79 4.49
CA ASP A 43 -14.33 -12.10 5.92
C ASP A 43 -13.50 -11.05 6.69
N THR A 44 -12.32 -10.68 6.20
CA THR A 44 -11.43 -9.67 6.82
C THR A 44 -12.12 -8.33 6.97
N TYR A 45 -12.83 -7.87 5.94
CA TYR A 45 -13.48 -6.56 5.94
C TYR A 45 -14.97 -6.61 6.36
N GLU A 46 -15.40 -7.71 7.00
CA GLU A 46 -16.74 -7.88 7.58
C GLU A 46 -17.88 -7.56 6.59
N PHE A 47 -17.74 -7.97 5.32
CA PHE A 47 -18.74 -7.67 4.27
C PHE A 47 -20.12 -8.24 4.58
N GLU A 48 -20.23 -9.33 5.36
CA GLU A 48 -21.53 -9.88 5.75
C GLU A 48 -22.33 -8.90 6.59
N ASP A 49 -21.68 -8.09 7.42
CA ASP A 49 -22.35 -7.16 8.32
C ASP A 49 -22.60 -5.80 7.65
N PHE A 50 -21.64 -5.35 6.83
CA PHE A 50 -21.67 -4.01 6.24
C PHE A 50 -22.21 -3.95 4.81
N LEU A 51 -21.96 -4.98 3.99
CA LEU A 51 -22.32 -4.99 2.57
C LEU A 51 -22.73 -6.39 2.05
N PRO A 52 -23.70 -7.09 2.69
CA PRO A 52 -23.97 -8.52 2.47
C PRO A 52 -24.43 -8.89 1.06
N ASP A 53 -24.97 -7.93 0.29
CA ASP A 53 -25.44 -8.15 -1.07
C ASP A 53 -24.33 -8.03 -2.14
N TYR A 54 -23.11 -7.70 -1.72
CA TYR A 54 -21.98 -7.41 -2.61
C TYR A 54 -20.78 -8.27 -2.27
N ILE A 55 -19.83 -8.39 -3.20
CA ILE A 55 -18.56 -9.08 -3.00
C ILE A 55 -17.41 -8.22 -3.52
N PRO A 56 -16.25 -8.24 -2.85
CA PRO A 56 -15.04 -7.60 -3.35
C PRO A 56 -14.46 -8.41 -4.52
N VAL A 57 -13.94 -7.71 -5.53
CA VAL A 57 -13.38 -8.35 -6.74
C VAL A 57 -12.03 -7.81 -7.17
N ALA A 58 -11.65 -6.63 -6.67
CA ALA A 58 -10.32 -6.07 -6.84
C ALA A 58 -10.08 -4.93 -5.83
N ASP A 59 -8.83 -4.55 -5.61
CA ASP A 59 -8.42 -3.35 -4.87
C ASP A 59 -7.28 -2.61 -5.56
N ASP A 60 -6.96 -1.41 -5.05
CA ASP A 60 -5.82 -0.59 -5.49
C ASP A 60 -4.62 -0.62 -4.52
N SER A 61 -4.65 -1.51 -3.52
CA SER A 61 -3.72 -1.54 -2.37
C SER A 61 -3.60 -0.24 -1.56
N GLY A 62 -4.39 0.79 -1.88
CA GLY A 62 -4.47 2.10 -1.24
C GLY A 62 -5.73 2.30 -0.39
N GLY A 63 -6.44 1.22 -0.08
CA GLY A 63 -7.66 1.23 0.73
C GLY A 63 -8.97 1.36 -0.05
N GLN A 64 -8.93 1.40 -1.39
CA GLN A 64 -10.11 1.33 -2.24
C GLN A 64 -10.42 -0.09 -2.67
N VAL A 65 -11.70 -0.40 -2.82
CA VAL A 65 -12.17 -1.71 -3.23
C VAL A 65 -13.23 -1.60 -4.32
N ALA A 66 -13.03 -2.39 -5.37
CA ALA A 66 -14.06 -2.62 -6.37
C ALA A 66 -14.95 -3.78 -5.91
N VAL A 67 -16.26 -3.54 -5.89
CA VAL A 67 -17.26 -4.52 -5.46
C VAL A 67 -18.31 -4.72 -6.53
N ILE A 68 -18.93 -5.90 -6.56
CA ILE A 68 -20.06 -6.21 -7.46
C ILE A 68 -21.21 -6.80 -6.68
N SER A 69 -22.43 -6.71 -7.23
CA SER A 69 -23.59 -7.36 -6.62
C SER A 69 -23.56 -8.88 -6.79
N LYS A 70 -23.97 -9.60 -5.75
CA LYS A 70 -24.29 -11.04 -5.81
C LYS A 70 -25.48 -11.32 -6.75
N ASN A 71 -26.28 -10.31 -7.09
CA ASN A 71 -27.41 -10.44 -8.01
C ASN A 71 -26.93 -10.40 -9.47
N ASN A 72 -27.12 -11.52 -10.20
CA ASN A 72 -26.77 -11.64 -11.63
C ASN A 72 -27.44 -10.63 -12.57
N ARG A 73 -28.48 -9.90 -12.13
CA ARG A 73 -29.11 -8.84 -12.94
C ARG A 73 -28.38 -7.51 -12.84
N ASP A 74 -27.55 -7.33 -11.83
CA ASP A 74 -26.76 -6.11 -11.63
C ASP A 74 -25.29 -6.41 -11.89
N THR A 75 -24.86 -6.10 -13.11
CA THR A 75 -23.50 -6.40 -13.58
C THR A 75 -22.51 -5.30 -13.27
N LYS A 76 -22.94 -4.17 -12.70
CA LYS A 76 -22.10 -2.99 -12.51
C LYS A 76 -20.93 -3.29 -11.57
N VAL A 77 -19.85 -2.56 -11.80
CA VAL A 77 -18.71 -2.50 -10.90
C VAL A 77 -18.86 -1.24 -10.07
N TYR A 78 -18.77 -1.39 -8.75
CA TYR A 78 -18.88 -0.30 -7.81
C TYR A 78 -17.54 -0.02 -7.13
N LEU A 79 -17.27 1.24 -6.82
CA LEU A 79 -16.17 1.67 -5.96
C LEU A 79 -16.69 1.83 -4.53
N SER A 80 -15.89 1.38 -3.57
CA SER A 80 -16.00 1.74 -2.18
C SER A 80 -14.59 1.92 -1.59
N SER A 81 -14.53 2.32 -0.32
CA SER A 81 -13.32 2.21 0.48
C SER A 81 -13.58 1.16 1.55
N TYR A 82 -12.56 0.40 1.91
CA TYR A 82 -12.64 -0.53 3.03
C TYR A 82 -13.00 0.16 4.36
N GLY A 83 -12.76 1.47 4.50
CA GLY A 83 -13.20 2.26 5.65
C GLY A 83 -14.67 2.71 5.62
N VAL A 84 -15.38 2.56 4.50
CA VAL A 84 -16.74 3.09 4.29
C VAL A 84 -17.63 2.10 3.51
N LEU A 85 -17.72 0.85 3.99
CA LEU A 85 -18.54 -0.20 3.37
C LEU A 85 -20.04 0.04 3.64
N GLN A 86 -20.67 0.93 2.88
CA GLN A 86 -22.11 1.22 2.98
C GLN A 86 -22.73 1.30 1.59
N LYS A 87 -23.91 0.69 1.42
CA LYS A 87 -24.61 0.59 0.13
C LYS A 87 -24.92 1.96 -0.48
N GLU A 88 -25.27 2.93 0.35
CA GLU A 88 -25.64 4.28 -0.05
C GLU A 88 -24.45 5.08 -0.60
N ASN A 89 -23.23 4.67 -0.26
CA ASN A 89 -21.98 5.33 -0.67
C ASN A 89 -21.29 4.58 -1.82
N LEU A 90 -21.89 3.52 -2.36
CA LEU A 90 -21.34 2.81 -3.51
C LEU A 90 -21.43 3.68 -4.76
N GLU A 91 -20.28 3.94 -5.37
CA GLU A 91 -20.20 4.67 -6.63
C GLU A 91 -20.06 3.70 -7.80
N ILE A 92 -20.58 4.05 -8.98
CA ILE A 92 -20.45 3.18 -10.15
C ILE A 92 -19.12 3.48 -10.85
N LEU A 93 -18.19 2.52 -10.87
CA LEU A 93 -16.97 2.57 -11.68
C LEU A 93 -17.27 2.31 -13.15
N ASP A 94 -18.03 1.24 -13.40
CA ASP A 94 -18.32 0.79 -14.74
C ASP A 94 -19.62 -0.03 -14.82
N ARG A 95 -20.10 -0.23 -16.04
CA ARG A 95 -21.31 -0.99 -16.35
C ARG A 95 -21.16 -2.50 -16.16
N ASP A 96 -19.94 -3.02 -16.31
CA ASP A 96 -19.61 -4.44 -16.16
C ASP A 96 -18.09 -4.70 -16.05
N LEU A 97 -17.72 -5.84 -15.45
CA LEU A 97 -16.32 -6.27 -15.26
C LEU A 97 -15.54 -6.41 -16.57
N MET A 98 -16.19 -6.83 -17.66
CA MET A 98 -15.51 -7.03 -18.95
C MET A 98 -15.12 -5.71 -19.58
N HIS A 99 -16.01 -4.71 -19.53
CA HIS A 99 -15.73 -3.37 -20.00
C HIS A 99 -14.69 -2.69 -19.10
N TRP A 100 -14.80 -2.84 -17.78
CA TRP A 100 -13.84 -2.30 -16.82
C TRP A 100 -12.42 -2.84 -17.07
N MET A 101 -12.28 -4.13 -17.35
CA MET A 101 -11.01 -4.74 -17.78
C MET A 101 -10.50 -4.20 -19.13
N GLN A 102 -11.39 -3.99 -20.10
CA GLN A 102 -10.99 -3.45 -21.42
C GLN A 102 -10.40 -2.05 -21.31
N ILE A 103 -10.88 -1.24 -20.36
CA ILE A 103 -10.37 0.09 -20.08
C ILE A 103 -9.27 0.12 -19.01
N LYS A 104 -8.72 -1.04 -18.64
CA LYS A 104 -7.59 -1.22 -17.72
C LYS A 104 -7.89 -0.89 -16.24
N PHE A 105 -9.06 -1.27 -15.76
CA PHE A 105 -9.42 -1.22 -14.33
C PHE A 105 -9.23 0.15 -13.66
N PRO A 106 -9.75 1.26 -14.23
CA PRO A 106 -9.67 2.54 -13.55
C PRO A 106 -10.43 2.46 -12.22
N PHE A 107 -9.72 2.70 -11.13
CA PHE A 107 -10.28 3.07 -9.82
C PHE A 107 -10.65 4.56 -9.78
N GLU A 108 -10.33 5.31 -10.84
CA GLU A 108 -10.72 6.70 -11.01
C GLU A 108 -12.23 6.85 -11.02
N ARG A 109 -12.76 7.60 -10.06
CA ARG A 109 -14.14 8.09 -10.09
C ARG A 109 -14.36 8.88 -11.37
N LYS A 110 -15.44 8.60 -12.11
CA LYS A 110 -15.96 9.59 -13.07
C LYS A 110 -16.64 10.72 -12.29
N GLY A 111 -15.83 11.53 -11.59
CA GLY A 111 -16.30 12.63 -10.76
C GLY A 111 -15.13 13.54 -10.35
N ASN A 112 -15.10 14.73 -10.96
CA ASN A 112 -14.28 15.90 -10.64
C ASN A 112 -12.75 15.72 -10.73
N THR A 113 -12.21 16.05 -11.91
CA THR A 113 -10.86 16.62 -11.98
C THR A 113 -10.76 17.72 -10.94
N ILE A 114 -9.89 17.52 -9.93
CA ILE A 114 -9.58 18.54 -8.95
C ILE A 114 -9.18 19.78 -9.75
N SER A 115 -9.85 20.90 -9.49
CA SER A 115 -9.53 22.14 -10.18
C SER A 115 -8.07 22.50 -9.85
N PRO A 116 -7.37 23.28 -10.71
CA PRO A 116 -6.03 23.77 -10.38
C PRO A 116 -5.96 24.44 -8.99
N ILE A 117 -7.05 25.08 -8.56
CA ILE A 117 -7.19 25.67 -7.23
C ILE A 117 -7.20 24.59 -6.13
N GLY A 118 -7.94 23.50 -6.32
CA GLY A 118 -7.96 22.40 -5.35
C GLY A 118 -6.63 21.63 -5.27
N ILE A 119 -5.81 21.64 -6.32
CA ILE A 119 -4.45 21.10 -6.28
C ILE A 119 -3.56 22.02 -5.42
N GLU A 120 -3.64 23.34 -5.67
CA GLU A 120 -2.89 24.34 -4.91
C GLU A 120 -3.27 24.34 -3.42
N GLU A 121 -4.55 24.19 -3.09
CA GLU A 121 -5.04 24.05 -1.70
C GLU A 121 -4.44 22.82 -1.01
N ARG A 122 -4.39 21.66 -1.68
CA ARG A 122 -3.81 20.42 -1.12
C ARG A 122 -2.29 20.51 -0.97
N GLU A 123 -1.59 21.17 -1.89
CA GLU A 123 -0.16 21.43 -1.77
C GLU A 123 0.14 22.36 -0.58
N GLN A 124 -0.70 23.37 -0.35
CA GLN A 124 -0.62 24.26 0.80
C GLN A 124 -0.88 23.51 2.11
N GLU A 125 -1.91 22.66 2.17
CA GLU A 125 -2.17 21.80 3.32
C GLU A 125 -0.99 20.86 3.61
N ASN A 126 -0.47 20.19 2.58
CA ASN A 126 0.71 19.35 2.74
C ASN A 126 1.93 20.12 3.26
N THR A 127 2.15 21.34 2.78
CA THR A 127 3.23 22.21 3.28
C THR A 127 3.03 22.56 4.75
N SER A 128 1.80 22.91 5.15
CA SER A 128 1.44 23.22 6.54
C SER A 128 1.66 22.03 7.46
N TRP A 129 1.20 20.84 7.05
CA TRP A 129 1.36 19.60 7.79
C TRP A 129 2.82 19.17 7.90
N PHE A 130 3.58 19.25 6.81
CA PHE A 130 5.00 18.96 6.83
C PHE A 130 5.75 19.88 7.79
N GLN A 131 5.45 21.19 7.79
CA GLN A 131 6.02 22.14 8.75
C GLN A 131 5.66 21.75 10.19
N LYS A 132 4.40 21.35 10.43
CA LYS A 132 3.93 20.92 11.75
C LYS A 132 4.65 19.67 12.24
N ILE A 133 4.77 18.63 11.43
CA ILE A 133 5.49 17.42 11.87
C ILE A 133 7.00 17.66 11.99
N SER A 134 7.56 18.58 11.18
CA SER A 134 8.98 18.93 11.23
C SER A 134 9.39 19.67 12.50
N SER A 135 8.44 20.23 13.27
CA SER A 135 8.75 20.76 14.60
C SER A 135 9.02 19.67 15.65
N PHE A 136 8.78 18.39 15.30
CA PHE A 136 8.97 17.25 16.18
C PHE A 136 10.00 16.27 15.58
N PRO A 137 11.28 16.35 16.00
CA PRO A 137 12.34 15.50 15.46
C PRO A 137 12.04 14.00 15.54
N ALA A 138 11.41 13.53 16.62
CA ALA A 138 11.05 12.13 16.81
C ALA A 138 10.16 11.58 15.68
N ILE A 139 9.20 12.36 15.19
CA ILE A 139 8.31 11.95 14.09
C ILE A 139 9.12 11.79 12.79
N ILE A 140 10.00 12.76 12.50
CA ILE A 140 10.84 12.73 11.29
C ILE A 140 11.84 11.56 11.34
N GLU A 141 12.42 11.30 12.50
CA GLU A 141 13.35 10.19 12.70
C GLU A 141 12.66 8.84 12.53
N PHE A 142 11.47 8.65 13.12
CA PHE A 142 10.65 7.45 12.95
C PHE A 142 10.33 7.19 11.47
N LEU A 143 9.79 8.19 10.76
CA LEU A 143 9.41 8.03 9.35
C LEU A 143 10.62 7.73 8.45
N LYS A 144 11.79 8.32 8.75
CA LYS A 144 13.04 8.03 8.00
C LYS A 144 13.61 6.64 8.29
N ALA A 145 13.43 6.14 9.51
CA ALA A 145 13.95 4.84 9.93
C ALA A 145 13.10 3.66 9.45
N SER A 146 11.92 3.91 8.86
CA SER A 146 10.91 2.95 8.37
C SER A 146 11.35 1.47 8.34
N ILE A 147 10.68 0.65 9.16
CA ILE A 147 10.97 -0.79 9.28
C ILE A 147 9.75 -1.56 8.79
N SER A 148 9.88 -2.20 7.63
CA SER A 148 8.81 -3.04 7.07
C SER A 148 9.02 -4.49 7.50
N ILE A 149 8.02 -5.06 8.19
CA ILE A 149 7.99 -6.46 8.62
C ILE A 149 6.73 -7.12 8.04
N PRO A 150 6.76 -7.53 6.77
CA PRO A 150 5.59 -8.07 6.10
C PRO A 150 5.04 -9.33 6.75
N GLY A 151 3.72 -9.50 6.71
CA GLY A 151 3.06 -10.75 7.10
C GLY A 151 2.79 -10.94 8.59
N LEU A 152 3.16 -9.96 9.43
CA LEU A 152 2.88 -9.99 10.88
C LEU A 152 1.78 -9.01 11.31
N GLY A 153 1.12 -8.31 10.38
CA GLY A 153 0.13 -7.27 10.71
C GLY A 153 0.75 -6.00 11.30
N LEU A 154 2.08 -5.87 11.24
CA LEU A 154 2.87 -4.71 11.66
C LEU A 154 2.96 -3.66 10.54
N PRO A 155 3.52 -2.46 10.79
CA PRO A 155 3.69 -1.45 9.76
C PRO A 155 4.43 -1.96 8.53
N GLU A 156 3.85 -1.73 7.35
CA GLU A 156 4.44 -2.09 6.06
C GLU A 156 4.57 -0.86 5.14
N ASN A 157 3.60 0.05 5.22
CA ASN A 157 3.52 1.26 4.42
C ASN A 157 3.74 2.48 5.31
N TYR A 158 4.76 3.28 5.04
CA TYR A 158 5.09 4.47 5.84
C TYR A 158 4.81 5.75 5.07
N ALA A 159 4.37 6.79 5.78
CA ALA A 159 4.27 8.12 5.22
C ALA A 159 5.66 8.68 4.87
N SER A 160 5.78 9.34 3.72
CA SER A 160 6.92 10.24 3.48
C SER A 160 6.68 11.52 4.26
N PRO A 161 7.64 12.04 5.05
CA PRO A 161 7.47 13.30 5.76
C PRO A 161 7.01 14.44 4.84
N GLU A 162 7.62 14.55 3.66
CA GLU A 162 7.37 15.58 2.66
C GLU A 162 5.99 15.49 2.02
N TYR A 163 5.31 14.34 2.18
CA TYR A 163 3.98 14.06 1.61
C TYR A 163 2.99 13.57 2.67
N ILE A 164 3.23 13.92 3.95
CA ILE A 164 2.47 13.39 5.10
C ILE A 164 0.96 13.61 4.97
N TYR A 165 0.53 14.74 4.41
CA TYR A 165 -0.88 15.05 4.22
C TYR A 165 -1.54 14.05 3.27
N TYR A 166 -0.87 13.71 2.16
CA TYR A 166 -1.40 12.78 1.18
C TYR A 166 -1.58 11.37 1.74
N PHE A 167 -0.74 10.98 2.70
CA PHE A 167 -0.86 9.70 3.39
C PHE A 167 -2.10 9.61 4.30
N GLN A 168 -2.76 10.74 4.60
CA GLN A 168 -3.97 10.75 5.43
C GLN A 168 -5.26 10.52 4.63
N ASP A 169 -5.19 10.37 3.31
CA ASP A 169 -6.35 10.05 2.50
C ASP A 169 -6.94 8.69 2.92
N GLY A 170 -8.25 8.65 3.13
CA GLY A 170 -8.96 7.51 3.74
C GLY A 170 -9.06 7.58 5.27
N TYR A 171 -8.29 8.44 5.94
CA TYR A 171 -8.32 8.59 7.40
C TYR A 171 -8.83 9.97 7.84
N HIS A 172 -8.18 11.05 7.37
CA HIS A 172 -8.54 12.42 7.72
C HIS A 172 -9.51 13.04 6.75
N TYR A 173 -9.40 12.65 5.49
CA TYR A 173 -10.23 13.13 4.42
C TYR A 173 -10.38 12.03 3.39
N ASN A 174 -11.38 12.18 2.53
CA ASN A 174 -11.57 11.37 1.35
C ASN A 174 -11.34 12.27 0.14
N SER A 175 -10.24 12.06 -0.57
CA SER A 175 -9.87 12.88 -1.74
C SER A 175 -10.92 12.83 -2.85
N ALA A 176 -11.68 11.74 -2.87
CA ALA A 176 -12.51 11.34 -3.97
C ALA A 176 -13.97 11.83 -3.76
N GLU A 177 -14.43 11.96 -2.51
CA GLU A 177 -15.65 12.68 -2.11
C GLU A 177 -15.38 14.16 -1.81
N ASN A 178 -14.11 14.55 -1.71
CA ASN A 178 -13.66 15.84 -1.18
C ASN A 178 -14.29 16.17 0.19
N LYS A 179 -14.29 15.17 1.08
CA LYS A 179 -14.95 15.21 2.38
C LYS A 179 -13.93 15.08 3.51
N ILE A 180 -14.09 15.86 4.57
CA ILE A 180 -13.34 15.69 5.82
C ILE A 180 -13.95 14.53 6.60
N LEU A 181 -13.10 13.61 7.06
CA LEU A 181 -13.46 12.41 7.82
C LEU A 181 -13.12 12.54 9.31
N THR A 182 -12.61 13.70 9.73
CA THR A 182 -12.28 13.96 11.13
C THR A 182 -13.34 14.75 11.88
N SER A 183 -13.54 14.38 13.15
CA SER A 183 -14.28 15.17 14.14
C SER A 183 -13.92 14.73 15.56
N ASP A 184 -14.51 15.38 16.56
CA ASP A 184 -14.43 14.96 17.97
C ASP A 184 -15.50 13.90 18.34
N ALA A 185 -16.26 13.40 17.37
CA ALA A 185 -17.28 12.40 17.63
C ALA A 185 -16.65 11.03 18.02
N PRO A 186 -17.25 10.29 18.97
CA PRO A 186 -16.73 8.98 19.36
C PRO A 186 -16.65 7.99 18.19
N GLY A 187 -15.44 7.48 17.94
CA GLY A 187 -15.17 6.55 16.85
C GLY A 187 -14.78 7.22 15.54
N GLU A 188 -14.77 8.55 15.43
CA GLU A 188 -14.19 9.22 14.25
C GLU A 188 -12.70 9.50 14.47
N MET A 189 -11.96 9.66 13.37
CA MET A 189 -10.54 10.03 13.42
C MET A 189 -10.46 11.46 13.96
N LYS A 190 -9.62 11.71 14.96
CA LYS A 190 -9.52 13.08 15.51
C LYS A 190 -8.63 13.95 14.62
N PRO A 191 -8.90 15.28 14.54
CA PRO A 191 -8.05 16.19 13.78
C PRO A 191 -6.57 16.23 14.23
N GLY A 192 -6.31 15.90 15.51
CA GLY A 192 -4.95 15.86 16.06
C GLY A 192 -4.22 14.53 15.84
N TRP A 193 -4.93 13.48 15.43
CA TRP A 193 -4.34 12.16 15.19
C TRP A 193 -3.62 12.16 13.87
N ILE A 194 -2.42 11.59 13.75
CA ILE A 194 -1.67 11.57 12.50
C ILE A 194 -1.22 10.16 12.23
N VAL A 195 -1.65 9.62 11.09
CA VAL A 195 -1.26 8.29 10.63
C VAL A 195 0.16 8.37 10.08
N LEU A 196 1.07 7.60 10.69
CA LEU A 196 2.48 7.56 10.32
C LEU A 196 2.79 6.35 9.44
N ALA A 197 2.06 5.26 9.62
CA ALA A 197 2.18 4.06 8.83
C ALA A 197 0.86 3.27 8.81
N SER A 198 0.77 2.29 7.91
CA SER A 198 -0.29 1.29 7.89
C SER A 198 0.27 -0.10 7.61
N ASN A 199 -0.45 -1.13 8.05
CA ASN A 199 -0.16 -2.52 7.65
C ASN A 199 -0.76 -2.82 6.25
N TYR A 200 -0.62 -4.07 5.82
CA TYR A 200 -1.20 -4.58 4.57
C TYR A 200 -2.72 -4.33 4.45
N PHE A 201 -3.44 -4.36 5.56
CA PHE A 201 -4.90 -4.21 5.59
C PHE A 201 -5.38 -2.74 5.60
N ALA A 202 -4.45 -1.79 5.58
CA ALA A 202 -4.70 -0.36 5.79
C ALA A 202 -5.18 -0.02 7.21
N ASP A 203 -4.79 -0.83 8.21
CA ASP A 203 -4.96 -0.44 9.61
C ASP A 203 -3.93 0.64 9.97
N PRO A 204 -4.36 1.79 10.53
CA PRO A 204 -3.45 2.89 10.82
C PRO A 204 -2.65 2.65 12.10
N PHE A 205 -1.37 2.98 12.02
CA PHE A 205 -0.48 3.24 13.15
C PHE A 205 -0.29 4.76 13.26
N PHE A 206 -0.79 5.35 14.34
CA PHE A 206 -0.93 6.79 14.45
C PHE A 206 -0.57 7.31 15.85
N ILE A 207 -0.36 8.61 15.93
CA ILE A 207 -0.06 9.34 17.17
C ILE A 207 -1.05 10.50 17.34
N ASP A 208 -1.17 11.06 18.54
CA ASP A 208 -1.85 12.34 18.76
C ASP A 208 -0.80 13.46 18.90
N LEU A 209 -0.86 14.49 18.05
CA LEU A 209 0.09 15.61 18.09
C LEU A 209 0.01 16.44 19.37
N ASN A 210 -1.04 16.27 20.18
CA ASN A 210 -1.17 16.92 21.48
C ASN A 210 -0.49 16.15 22.63
N GLU A 211 0.13 15.00 22.34
CA GLU A 211 0.80 14.14 23.33
C GLU A 211 2.33 14.18 23.19
N ASP A 212 2.88 15.30 22.71
CA ASP A 212 4.33 15.50 22.55
C ASP A 212 5.08 15.42 23.89
N GLU A 213 4.46 15.87 24.98
CA GLU A 213 5.01 15.75 26.35
C GLU A 213 5.29 14.28 26.77
N ASN A 214 4.63 13.31 26.13
CA ASN A 214 4.78 11.88 26.39
C ASN A 214 5.57 11.14 25.29
N ASP A 215 6.35 11.87 24.46
CA ASP A 215 7.10 11.29 23.33
C ASP A 215 6.20 10.50 22.36
N PHE A 216 4.97 11.00 22.15
CA PHE A 216 3.98 10.46 21.22
C PHE A 216 3.68 8.97 21.40
N PRO A 217 2.82 8.59 22.36
CA PRO A 217 2.29 7.23 22.43
C PRO A 217 1.74 6.79 21.07
N VAL A 218 1.99 5.53 20.70
CA VAL A 218 1.58 4.99 19.41
C VAL A 218 0.30 4.20 19.58
N TYR A 219 -0.66 4.49 18.73
CA TYR A 219 -1.96 3.86 18.68
C TYR A 219 -2.13 3.08 17.39
N PHE A 220 -2.94 2.04 17.47
CA PHE A 220 -3.41 1.22 16.37
C PHE A 220 -4.94 1.19 16.38
N ALA A 221 -5.58 1.05 15.23
CA ALA A 221 -6.99 0.76 15.15
C ALA A 221 -7.27 -0.22 14.01
N TYR A 222 -8.13 -1.20 14.25
CA TYR A 222 -8.60 -2.08 13.18
C TYR A 222 -9.53 -1.32 12.24
N HIS A 223 -9.38 -1.56 10.94
CA HIS A 223 -10.29 -1.14 9.89
C HIS A 223 -11.65 -1.85 10.02
N GLY A 224 -12.63 -1.43 9.21
CA GLY A 224 -13.88 -2.19 9.03
C GLY A 224 -15.04 -1.82 9.96
N GLN A 225 -14.83 -1.32 11.18
CA GLN A 225 -15.94 -1.14 12.14
C GLN A 225 -16.77 0.16 11.98
N GLY A 226 -16.53 0.93 10.91
CA GLY A 226 -17.05 2.29 10.76
C GLY A 226 -16.62 3.25 11.90
N LYS A 227 -15.62 2.84 12.70
CA LYS A 227 -15.07 3.57 13.84
C LYS A 227 -13.58 3.30 13.99
N TRP A 228 -12.83 4.34 14.34
CA TRP A 228 -11.42 4.27 14.73
C TRP A 228 -11.30 4.22 16.26
N THR A 229 -11.32 3.01 16.82
CA THR A 229 -11.12 2.80 18.26
C THR A 229 -9.62 2.66 18.56
N PRO A 230 -8.96 3.64 19.21
CA PRO A 230 -7.52 3.61 19.43
C PRO A 230 -7.15 2.55 20.46
N LEU A 231 -6.18 1.71 20.10
CA LEU A 231 -5.49 0.78 20.98
C LEU A 231 -4.07 1.28 21.18
N LYS A 232 -3.70 1.65 22.40
CA LYS A 232 -2.31 2.07 22.67
C LYS A 232 -1.41 0.84 22.61
N ILE A 233 -0.50 0.81 21.65
CA ILE A 233 0.39 -0.34 21.39
C ILE A 233 1.83 -0.07 21.85
N ALA A 234 2.19 1.19 22.08
CA ALA A 234 3.46 1.56 22.69
C ALA A 234 3.32 2.86 23.48
N GLU A 235 4.07 2.98 24.59
CA GLU A 235 4.04 4.16 25.46
C GLU A 235 4.68 5.40 24.80
N SER A 236 5.53 5.21 23.79
CA SER A 236 6.13 6.31 23.03
C SER A 236 6.57 5.86 21.63
N LEU A 237 6.81 6.81 20.74
CA LEU A 237 7.27 6.57 19.38
C LEU A 237 8.67 5.95 19.36
N SER A 238 9.54 6.38 20.29
CA SER A 238 10.88 5.80 20.47
C SER A 238 10.82 4.35 20.92
N ILE A 239 9.91 4.02 21.85
CA ILE A 239 9.70 2.64 22.31
C ILE A 239 9.16 1.78 21.16
N PHE A 240 8.20 2.30 20.40
CA PHE A 240 7.65 1.58 19.25
C PHE A 240 8.72 1.29 18.19
N GLN A 241 9.54 2.29 17.83
CA GLN A 241 10.66 2.12 16.90
C GLN A 241 11.62 1.01 17.38
N LYS A 242 11.93 0.99 18.68
CA LYS A 242 12.80 -0.04 19.26
C LYS A 242 12.16 -1.43 19.15
N ILE A 243 10.87 -1.55 19.45
CA ILE A 243 10.13 -2.81 19.31
C ILE A 243 10.23 -3.33 17.87
N LEU A 244 9.96 -2.48 16.88
CA LEU A 244 10.06 -2.87 15.47
C LEU A 244 11.48 -3.29 15.09
N GLN A 245 12.51 -2.58 15.55
CA GLN A 245 13.90 -2.93 15.29
C GLN A 245 14.27 -4.28 15.92
N ASP A 246 13.95 -4.48 17.19
CA ASP A 246 14.24 -5.73 17.89
C ASP A 246 13.57 -6.92 17.19
N ILE A 247 12.28 -6.78 16.83
CA ILE A 247 11.54 -7.81 16.09
C ILE A 247 12.21 -8.08 14.74
N GLN A 248 12.52 -7.04 13.96
CA GLN A 248 13.16 -7.15 12.65
C GLN A 248 14.52 -7.88 12.73
N ASP A 249 15.31 -7.61 13.76
CA ASP A 249 16.65 -8.20 13.94
C ASP A 249 16.58 -9.71 14.22
N ILE A 250 15.57 -10.15 14.98
CA ILE A 250 15.41 -11.55 15.41
C ILE A 250 14.35 -12.30 14.60
N ARG A 251 13.72 -11.67 13.59
CA ARG A 251 12.50 -12.16 12.93
C ARG A 251 12.58 -13.57 12.35
N TRP A 252 13.79 -14.05 12.06
CA TRP A 252 14.04 -15.37 11.48
C TRP A 252 14.32 -16.45 12.52
N ASN A 253 14.35 -16.09 13.80
CA ASN A 253 14.54 -17.01 14.90
C ASN A 253 13.28 -17.04 15.77
N LYS A 254 12.39 -17.99 15.45
CA LYS A 254 11.10 -18.16 16.15
C LYS A 254 11.24 -18.27 17.67
N ALA A 255 12.26 -18.99 18.15
CA ALA A 255 12.48 -19.16 19.59
C ALA A 255 12.86 -17.83 20.27
N GLU A 256 13.75 -17.05 19.64
CA GLU A 256 14.13 -15.72 20.14
C GLU A 256 12.98 -14.72 20.03
N LEU A 257 12.16 -14.77 18.97
CA LEU A 257 10.95 -13.96 18.85
C LEU A 257 9.96 -14.23 19.98
N ILE A 258 9.64 -15.51 20.24
CA ILE A 258 8.73 -15.89 21.32
C ILE A 258 9.27 -15.40 22.66
N GLU A 259 10.55 -15.64 22.95
CA GLU A 259 11.18 -15.18 24.19
C GLU A 259 11.19 -13.64 24.32
N TYR A 260 11.36 -12.93 23.20
CA TYR A 260 11.29 -11.48 23.16
C TYR A 260 9.89 -10.97 23.51
N PHE A 261 8.85 -11.51 22.88
CA PHE A 261 7.47 -11.10 23.14
C PHE A 261 7.05 -11.40 24.58
N ASP A 262 7.36 -12.60 25.10
CA ASP A 262 7.02 -13.01 26.47
C ASP A 262 7.62 -12.07 27.54
N LYS A 263 8.75 -11.42 27.25
CA LYS A 263 9.47 -10.56 28.19
C LYS A 263 9.21 -9.07 28.03
N ASN A 264 8.99 -8.61 26.79
CA ASN A 264 9.07 -7.19 26.44
C ASN A 264 7.74 -6.61 25.94
N ILE A 265 6.75 -7.44 25.59
CA ILE A 265 5.51 -7.01 24.95
C ILE A 265 4.31 -7.33 25.84
N ASP A 266 3.38 -6.38 25.94
CA ASP A 266 2.11 -6.58 26.63
C ASP A 266 1.12 -7.34 25.73
N LEU A 267 1.00 -8.64 25.95
CA LEU A 267 0.12 -9.54 25.22
C LEU A 267 -1.38 -9.40 25.60
N GLU A 268 -1.74 -8.52 26.54
CA GLU A 268 -3.14 -8.15 26.77
C GLU A 268 -3.67 -7.22 25.68
N THR A 269 -2.77 -6.56 24.93
CA THR A 269 -3.14 -5.75 23.77
C THR A 269 -3.49 -6.64 22.59
N SER A 270 -4.68 -6.44 22.00
CA SER A 270 -5.20 -7.32 20.95
C SER A 270 -4.29 -7.44 19.73
N LEU A 271 -3.70 -6.33 19.26
CA LEU A 271 -2.72 -6.36 18.16
C LEU A 271 -1.53 -7.29 18.49
N TRP A 272 -0.88 -7.06 19.65
CA TRP A 272 0.31 -7.84 20.02
C TRP A 272 0.01 -9.31 20.23
N LYS A 273 -1.19 -9.63 20.73
CA LYS A 273 -1.67 -10.99 20.85
C LYS A 273 -1.82 -11.67 19.50
N GLU A 274 -2.35 -10.97 18.50
CA GLU A 274 -2.49 -11.49 17.13
C GLU A 274 -1.12 -11.71 16.47
N VAL A 275 -0.22 -10.72 16.59
CA VAL A 275 1.17 -10.84 16.11
C VAL A 275 1.86 -12.06 16.72
N TYR A 276 1.74 -12.24 18.04
CA TYR A 276 2.29 -13.39 18.74
C TYR A 276 1.69 -14.71 18.28
N ALA A 277 0.37 -14.77 18.11
CA ALA A 277 -0.32 -15.95 17.61
C ALA A 277 0.20 -16.34 16.22
N ASN A 278 0.35 -15.37 15.30
CA ASN A 278 0.90 -15.61 13.97
C ASN A 278 2.31 -16.20 14.04
N ILE A 279 3.19 -15.66 14.91
CA ILE A 279 4.55 -16.21 15.12
C ILE A 279 4.50 -17.63 15.70
N ALA A 280 3.62 -17.88 16.66
CA ALA A 280 3.52 -19.18 17.35
C ALA A 280 2.92 -20.27 16.46
N GLU A 281 1.88 -19.92 15.69
CA GLU A 281 1.12 -20.80 14.80
C GLU A 281 1.79 -21.05 13.45
N GLU A 282 2.76 -20.22 13.06
CA GLU A 282 3.63 -20.49 11.90
C GLU A 282 4.27 -21.88 12.12
N GLU A 283 3.73 -22.92 11.48
CA GLU A 283 4.28 -24.27 11.58
C GLU A 283 5.76 -24.20 11.19
N GLU A 284 6.61 -25.08 11.75
CA GLU A 284 7.88 -25.43 11.09
C GLU A 284 7.54 -26.14 9.77
N GLY A 285 6.88 -25.44 8.84
CA GLY A 285 6.78 -25.85 7.47
C GLY A 285 8.21 -26.02 6.99
N GLU A 286 8.46 -27.09 6.24
CA GLU A 286 9.69 -27.20 5.47
C GLU A 286 9.97 -25.83 4.87
N PRO A 287 11.17 -25.24 5.05
CA PRO A 287 11.45 -23.94 4.49
C PRO A 287 11.02 -24.02 3.03
N GLU A 288 9.98 -23.27 2.67
CA GLU A 288 9.68 -22.95 1.28
C GLU A 288 11.05 -22.70 0.67
N PRO A 289 11.46 -23.52 -0.33
CA PRO A 289 12.85 -23.66 -0.70
C PRO A 289 13.39 -22.26 -0.80
N VAL A 290 14.31 -21.94 0.13
CA VAL A 290 14.98 -20.66 0.17
C VAL A 290 15.51 -20.51 -1.25
N ASN A 291 14.83 -19.72 -2.07
CA ASN A 291 15.47 -19.16 -3.23
C ASN A 291 16.44 -18.23 -2.57
N ASN A 292 17.65 -18.77 -2.36
CA ASN A 292 18.78 -18.08 -1.81
C ASN A 292 19.12 -17.05 -2.86
N TYR A 293 18.35 -15.98 -2.82
CA TYR A 293 18.52 -14.82 -3.63
C TYR A 293 19.74 -14.15 -3.00
N GLU A 294 20.93 -14.64 -3.37
CA GLU A 294 22.16 -13.87 -3.21
C GLU A 294 21.90 -12.54 -3.92
N LEU A 295 21.48 -11.52 -3.16
CA LEU A 295 21.15 -10.17 -3.63
C LEU A 295 22.19 -9.65 -4.64
N GLY A 296 23.41 -10.17 -4.52
CA GLY A 296 24.56 -9.89 -5.34
C GLY A 296 25.20 -8.59 -4.88
N PRO A 297 26.35 -8.21 -5.44
CA PRO A 297 27.00 -6.95 -5.07
C PRO A 297 26.08 -5.77 -5.42
N GLU A 298 26.24 -4.68 -4.67
CA GLU A 298 25.65 -3.40 -5.07
C GLU A 298 26.37 -2.88 -6.32
N VAL A 299 25.59 -2.60 -7.35
CA VAL A 299 26.09 -2.18 -8.66
C VAL A 299 25.25 -1.00 -9.18
N SER A 300 25.84 -0.25 -10.10
CA SER A 300 25.13 0.76 -10.87
C SER A 300 24.80 0.22 -12.26
N LEU A 301 23.52 0.26 -12.63
CA LEU A 301 23.02 -0.09 -13.96
C LEU A 301 23.03 1.15 -14.85
N TYR A 302 23.76 1.08 -15.95
CA TYR A 302 23.86 2.14 -16.94
C TYR A 302 23.25 1.73 -18.27
N ILE A 303 22.58 2.65 -18.95
CA ILE A 303 22.25 2.53 -20.38
C ILE A 303 23.42 3.10 -21.17
N THR A 304 23.99 2.30 -22.08
CA THR A 304 25.11 2.67 -22.95
C THR A 304 24.68 2.90 -24.40
N ASP A 305 23.50 2.40 -24.78
CA ASP A 305 22.84 2.67 -26.06
C ASP A 305 21.33 2.58 -25.87
N ILE A 306 20.55 3.58 -26.32
CA ILE A 306 19.09 3.58 -26.22
C ILE A 306 18.39 2.73 -27.29
N GLY A 307 19.16 2.17 -28.23
CA GLY A 307 18.68 1.13 -29.13
C GLY A 307 17.71 1.60 -30.23
N PRO A 308 17.03 0.65 -30.89
CA PRO A 308 16.11 0.95 -31.99
C PRO A 308 14.79 1.57 -31.52
N ASN A 309 14.31 1.28 -30.30
CA ASN A 309 13.05 1.83 -29.77
C ASN A 309 13.26 3.09 -28.92
N LYS A 310 14.02 4.06 -29.46
CA LYS A 310 14.46 5.29 -28.76
C LYS A 310 13.34 5.99 -27.99
N MET A 311 12.18 6.17 -28.61
CA MET A 311 11.06 6.87 -27.97
C MET A 311 10.47 6.13 -26.77
N LYS A 312 10.53 4.79 -26.75
CA LYS A 312 10.07 3.99 -25.61
C LYS A 312 11.06 4.08 -24.44
N VAL A 313 12.36 4.03 -24.73
CA VAL A 313 13.41 4.22 -23.71
C VAL A 313 13.37 5.65 -23.15
N ILE A 314 13.13 6.66 -23.99
CA ILE A 314 12.92 8.05 -23.54
C ILE A 314 11.67 8.16 -22.67
N ALA A 315 10.56 7.50 -23.03
CA ALA A 315 9.36 7.49 -22.19
C ALA A 315 9.59 6.79 -20.84
N LEU A 316 10.39 5.72 -20.82
CA LEU A 316 10.79 5.04 -19.58
C LEU A 316 11.67 5.93 -18.71
N LEU A 317 12.68 6.59 -19.28
CA LEU A 317 13.51 7.58 -18.58
C LEU A 317 12.66 8.73 -18.03
N LYS A 318 11.68 9.20 -18.81
CA LYS A 318 10.73 10.23 -18.39
C LYS A 318 9.93 9.80 -17.16
N LYS A 319 9.36 8.58 -17.15
CA LYS A 319 8.63 8.01 -16.00
C LYS A 319 9.56 7.81 -14.81
N LYS A 320 10.74 7.21 -15.02
CA LYS A 320 11.68 6.81 -13.96
C LYS A 320 12.27 7.99 -13.20
N PHE A 321 12.59 9.07 -13.91
CA PHE A 321 13.25 10.25 -13.34
C PHE A 321 12.30 11.45 -13.21
N SER A 322 10.99 11.25 -13.41
CA SER A 322 9.97 12.31 -13.36
C SER A 322 10.32 13.54 -14.20
N LEU A 323 10.85 13.32 -15.40
CA LEU A 323 11.36 14.37 -16.29
C LEU A 323 10.27 14.94 -17.20
N SER A 324 10.47 16.15 -17.70
CA SER A 324 9.76 16.62 -18.90
C SER A 324 10.20 15.84 -20.15
N GLY A 325 9.40 15.91 -21.22
CA GLY A 325 9.76 15.26 -22.49
C GLY A 325 11.07 15.79 -23.08
N THR A 326 11.36 17.07 -22.89
CA THR A 326 12.60 17.73 -23.33
C THR A 326 13.80 17.27 -22.52
N GLU A 327 13.68 17.15 -21.20
CA GLU A 327 14.77 16.68 -20.33
C GLU A 327 15.11 15.21 -20.58
N ALA A 328 14.09 14.36 -20.76
CA ALA A 328 14.28 12.96 -21.10
C ALA A 328 14.97 12.79 -22.46
N LEU A 329 14.64 13.64 -23.43
CA LEU A 329 15.31 13.67 -24.73
C LEU A 329 16.78 14.09 -24.61
N GLU A 330 17.09 15.12 -23.80
CA GLU A 330 18.49 15.54 -23.59
C GLU A 330 19.32 14.48 -22.85
N ILE A 331 18.74 13.82 -21.85
CA ILE A 331 19.42 12.72 -21.14
C ILE A 331 19.69 11.54 -22.09
N SER A 332 18.76 11.22 -22.99
CA SER A 332 18.92 10.11 -23.96
C SER A 332 20.09 10.28 -24.93
N LYS A 333 20.64 11.50 -25.06
CA LYS A 333 21.80 11.80 -25.92
C LYS A 333 23.13 11.53 -25.21
N LYS A 334 23.13 11.31 -23.89
CA LYS A 334 24.36 11.03 -23.15
C LYS A 334 24.91 9.65 -23.56
N PRO A 335 26.24 9.50 -23.68
CA PRO A 335 26.85 8.24 -24.08
C PRO A 335 26.72 7.14 -23.00
N LYS A 336 26.48 7.54 -21.74
CA LYS A 336 26.25 6.65 -20.61
C LYS A 336 25.25 7.32 -19.68
N ILE A 337 24.16 6.62 -19.35
CA ILE A 337 23.05 7.15 -18.54
C ILE A 337 22.90 6.24 -17.33
N LEU A 338 23.12 6.76 -16.12
CA LEU A 338 22.82 6.02 -14.91
C LEU A 338 21.31 5.81 -14.84
N PHE A 339 20.88 4.55 -14.77
CA PHE A 339 19.46 4.19 -14.68
C PHE A 339 19.06 3.98 -13.22
N ARG A 340 19.84 3.21 -12.47
CA ARG A 340 19.59 2.90 -11.06
C ARG A 340 20.84 2.30 -10.40
N THR A 341 21.00 2.51 -9.10
CA THR A 341 21.97 1.83 -8.25
C THR A 341 21.24 0.94 -7.26
N GLY A 342 21.77 -0.25 -6.97
CA GLY A 342 21.19 -1.21 -6.05
C GLY A 342 21.81 -2.60 -6.20
N TYR A 343 21.33 -3.58 -5.45
CA TYR A 343 21.85 -4.94 -5.55
C TYR A 343 21.54 -5.57 -6.92
N SER A 344 22.52 -6.27 -7.50
CA SER A 344 22.46 -6.74 -8.90
C SER A 344 21.22 -7.58 -9.21
N MET A 345 20.70 -8.31 -8.23
CA MET A 345 19.47 -9.08 -8.42
C MET A 345 18.25 -8.20 -8.69
N TRP A 346 18.05 -7.14 -7.91
CA TRP A 346 16.91 -6.24 -8.07
C TRP A 346 16.99 -5.41 -9.34
N LEU A 347 18.19 -5.28 -9.90
CA LEU A 347 18.42 -4.58 -11.15
C LEU A 347 18.28 -5.48 -12.39
N GLU A 348 18.11 -6.80 -12.21
CA GLU A 348 17.95 -7.73 -13.34
C GLU A 348 16.60 -7.52 -14.06
N TYR A 349 15.55 -7.15 -13.33
CA TYR A 349 14.27 -6.74 -13.94
C TYR A 349 14.42 -5.46 -14.76
N ASP A 350 15.06 -4.44 -14.19
CA ASP A 350 15.34 -3.17 -14.87
C ASP A 350 16.21 -3.39 -16.12
N ARG A 351 17.22 -4.26 -16.04
CA ARG A 351 18.05 -4.69 -17.18
C ARG A 351 17.21 -5.35 -18.28
N LYS A 352 16.41 -6.37 -17.94
CA LYS A 352 15.58 -7.09 -18.93
C LYS A 352 14.59 -6.15 -19.62
N GLN A 353 13.92 -5.29 -18.86
CA GLN A 353 12.99 -4.30 -19.41
C GLN A 353 13.70 -3.36 -20.41
N LEU A 354 14.91 -2.89 -20.09
CA LEU A 354 15.69 -2.04 -20.98
C LEU A 354 16.15 -2.79 -22.26
N GLU A 355 16.63 -4.02 -22.11
CA GLU A 355 17.05 -4.88 -23.23
C GLU A 355 15.88 -5.28 -24.14
N GLU A 356 14.68 -5.53 -23.59
CA GLU A 356 13.44 -5.78 -24.36
C GLU A 356 13.01 -4.57 -25.18
N LEU A 357 13.24 -3.36 -24.66
CA LEU A 357 13.11 -2.12 -25.42
C LEU A 357 14.25 -1.93 -26.44
N GLY A 358 15.23 -2.83 -26.49
CA GLY A 358 16.34 -2.84 -27.41
C GLY A 358 17.52 -1.97 -26.98
N ALA A 359 17.52 -1.45 -25.75
CA ALA A 359 18.66 -0.71 -25.20
C ALA A 359 19.81 -1.68 -24.87
N LYS A 360 21.05 -1.16 -24.88
CA LYS A 360 22.22 -1.85 -24.31
C LYS A 360 22.51 -1.28 -22.94
N VAL A 361 22.79 -2.17 -22.00
CA VAL A 361 23.07 -1.80 -20.61
C VAL A 361 24.36 -2.43 -20.11
N GLU A 362 24.91 -1.85 -19.05
CA GLU A 362 26.13 -2.29 -18.39
C GLU A 362 25.96 -2.16 -16.87
N PHE A 363 26.42 -3.17 -16.12
CA PHE A 363 26.59 -3.08 -14.68
C PHE A 363 28.00 -2.64 -14.34
N GLU A 364 28.12 -1.70 -13.42
CA GLU A 364 29.40 -1.24 -12.87
C GLU A 364 29.39 -1.47 -11.35
N ALA A 365 30.38 -2.18 -10.84
CA ALA A 365 30.51 -2.40 -9.41
C ALA A 365 30.82 -1.09 -8.69
N LEU A 366 30.22 -0.89 -7.51
CA LEU A 366 30.64 0.17 -6.60
C LEU A 366 31.96 -0.29 -5.95
N GLY A 367 33.03 0.48 -6.17
CA GLY A 367 34.39 0.15 -5.73
C GLY A 367 34.63 0.32 -4.24
#